data_AF-A0A1H9CWH2-F1
#
_entry.id   AF-A0A1H9CWH2-F1
#
_cell.length_a   1.000
_cell.length_b   1.000
_cell.length_c   1.000
_cell.angle_alpha   90.00
_cell.angle_beta   90.00
_cell.angle_gamma   90.00
#
_symmetry.space_group_name_H-M   'P 1'
#
loop_
_entity.id
_entity.type
_entity.pdbx_description
1 polymer ?
#
loop_
_entity_poly.entity_id
_entity_poly.type
_entity_poly.pdbx_seq_one_letter_code
_entity_poly.pdbx_strand_id
1 'polypeptide(L)'
;MNAQHEVLNTVIATIRSTINEDWIQHFDIDADTRFNDDLELESIEFVKIAEALQRHYGEIDIIGWLSGKDIHELIGLSVGQLAEHIITAGR
;
A
#
# COMPACT_ATOMS: atom_id res chain seq x y z
N MET A 1 7.04 -20.03 0.06
CA MET A 1 6.49 -18.91 0.85
C MET A 1 5.12 -18.58 0.26
N ASN A 2 4.16 -18.12 1.06
CA ASN A 2 2.80 -17.84 0.57
C ASN A 2 2.84 -16.51 -0.19
N ALA A 3 2.33 -16.45 -1.43
CA ALA A 3 2.41 -15.24 -2.29
C ALA A 3 1.89 -13.98 -1.60
N GLN A 4 0.91 -14.14 -0.70
CA GLN A 4 0.37 -13.04 0.11
C GLN A 4 1.41 -12.41 1.05
N HIS A 5 2.24 -13.21 1.72
CA HIS A 5 3.29 -12.68 2.59
C HIS A 5 4.37 -11.96 1.80
N GLU A 6 4.68 -12.42 0.58
CA GLU A 6 5.67 -11.78 -0.29
C GLU A 6 5.17 -10.42 -0.76
N VAL A 7 3.92 -10.34 -1.25
CA VAL A 7 3.34 -9.07 -1.68
C VAL A 7 3.21 -8.09 -0.52
N LEU A 8 2.74 -8.55 0.65
CA LEU A 8 2.65 -7.72 1.86
C LEU A 8 4.01 -7.13 2.23
N ASN A 9 5.07 -7.94 2.26
CA ASN A 9 6.42 -7.47 2.57
C ASN A 9 6.91 -6.42 1.56
N THR A 10 6.61 -6.59 0.27
CA THR A 10 6.95 -5.59 -0.77
C THR A 10 6.19 -4.28 -0.57
N VAL A 11 4.91 -4.34 -0.20
CA VAL A 11 4.12 -3.13 0.13
C VAL A 11 4.74 -2.41 1.33
N ILE A 12 5.02 -3.13 2.42
CA ILE A 12 5.66 -2.57 3.62
C ILE A 12 7.02 -1.94 3.29
N ALA A 13 7.85 -2.62 2.50
CA ALA A 13 9.15 -2.10 2.09
C ALA A 13 9.01 -0.82 1.26
N THR A 14 8.00 -0.77 0.38
CA THR A 14 7.71 0.40 -0.46
C THR A 14 7.27 1.58 0.39
N ILE A 15 6.37 1.36 1.36
CA ILE A 15 5.95 2.37 2.36
C ILE A 15 7.17 2.95 3.06
N ARG A 16 8.02 2.09 3.64
CA ARG A 16 9.25 2.50 4.36
C ARG A 16 10.26 3.23 3.49
N SER A 17 10.32 2.92 2.20
CA SER A 17 11.21 3.62 1.26
C SER A 17 10.64 4.96 0.77
N THR A 18 9.33 5.14 0.83
CA THR A 18 8.64 6.33 0.32
C THR A 18 8.50 7.40 1.39
N ILE A 19 8.18 6.99 2.62
CA ILE A 19 8.10 7.87 3.78
C ILE A 19 9.52 8.13 4.26
N ASN A 20 10.00 9.36 4.05
CA ASN A 20 11.36 9.76 4.41
C ASN A 20 11.42 10.28 5.87
N GLU A 21 10.91 9.49 6.79
CA GLU A 21 10.86 9.82 8.22
C GLU A 21 11.39 8.68 9.08
N ASP A 22 12.06 8.99 10.19
CA ASP A 22 12.71 7.98 11.04
C ASP A 22 11.71 7.07 11.77
N TRP A 23 10.51 7.56 12.07
CA TRP A 23 9.52 6.80 12.83
C TRP A 23 8.99 5.58 12.07
N ILE A 24 8.85 5.67 10.73
CA ILE A 24 8.29 4.58 9.93
C ILE A 24 9.16 3.31 9.97
N GLN A 25 10.47 3.47 10.20
CA GLN A 25 11.40 2.35 10.30
C GLN A 25 11.17 1.53 11.57
N HIS A 26 10.62 2.16 12.61
CA HIS A 26 10.36 1.59 13.92
C HIS A 26 8.88 1.26 14.16
N PHE A 27 7.98 1.74 13.30
CA PHE A 27 6.57 1.40 13.33
C PHE A 27 6.36 -0.05 12.86
N ASP A 28 5.55 -0.80 13.61
CA ASP A 28 5.19 -2.17 13.27
C ASP A 28 4.03 -2.13 12.28
N ILE A 29 4.31 -2.51 11.01
CA ILE A 29 3.33 -2.48 9.93
C ILE A 29 2.91 -3.92 9.65
N ASP A 30 1.62 -4.18 9.76
CA ASP A 30 0.99 -5.45 9.43
C ASP A 30 -0.10 -5.28 8.35
N ALA A 31 -0.90 -6.34 8.12
CA ALA A 31 -1.97 -6.32 7.13
C ALA A 31 -3.19 -5.47 7.56
N ASP A 32 -3.37 -5.23 8.85
CA ASP A 32 -4.50 -4.47 9.40
C ASP A 32 -4.19 -2.97 9.50
N THR A 33 -2.90 -2.60 9.47
CA THR A 33 -2.42 -1.22 9.45
C THR A 33 -3.06 -0.43 8.30
N ARG A 34 -3.64 0.72 8.62
CA ARG A 34 -4.34 1.62 7.69
C ARG A 34 -3.43 2.74 7.20
N PHE A 35 -3.53 3.05 5.91
CA PHE A 35 -2.73 4.10 5.29
C PHE A 35 -3.03 5.49 5.89
N ASN A 36 -4.29 5.77 6.21
CA ASN A 36 -4.70 7.07 6.74
C ASN A 36 -4.74 7.07 8.27
N ASP A 37 -5.53 6.18 8.89
CA ASP A 37 -5.74 6.23 10.35
C ASP A 37 -4.49 5.89 11.17
N ASP A 38 -3.64 4.96 10.71
CA ASP A 38 -2.48 4.47 11.49
C ASP A 38 -1.16 5.10 11.06
N LEU A 39 -0.97 5.28 9.74
CA LEU A 39 0.25 5.87 9.18
C LEU A 39 0.14 7.38 8.94
N GLU A 40 -1.06 7.96 9.08
CA GLU A 40 -1.34 9.39 8.87
C GLU A 40 -0.75 9.93 7.56
N LEU A 41 -0.79 9.10 6.50
CA LEU A 41 -0.11 9.43 5.24
C LEU A 41 -0.71 10.64 4.57
N GLU A 42 0.17 11.49 4.06
CA GLU A 42 -0.23 12.54 3.16
C GLU A 42 -0.71 11.94 1.83
N SER A 43 -1.72 12.55 1.22
CA SER A 43 -2.27 12.11 -0.07
C SER A 43 -1.19 11.93 -1.15
N ILE A 44 -0.14 12.77 -1.12
CA ILE A 44 0.98 12.69 -2.06
C ILE A 44 1.89 11.47 -1.82
N GLU A 45 2.08 11.07 -0.57
CA GLU A 45 2.87 9.89 -0.21
C GLU A 45 2.14 8.63 -0.64
N PHE A 46 0.81 8.62 -0.46
CA PHE A 46 0.02 7.48 -0.86
C PHE A 46 0.03 7.27 -2.39
N VAL A 47 -0.07 8.35 -3.17
CA VAL A 47 0.10 8.28 -4.63
C VAL A 47 1.49 7.76 -5.01
N LYS A 48 2.57 8.23 -4.36
CA LYS A 48 3.93 7.75 -4.63
C LYS A 48 4.11 6.25 -4.35
N ILE A 49 3.50 5.76 -3.26
CA ILE A 49 3.50 4.32 -2.91
C ILE A 49 2.79 3.53 -4.01
N ALA A 50 1.60 3.97 -4.43
CA ALA A 50 0.83 3.32 -5.49
C ALA A 50 1.61 3.27 -6.81
N GLU A 51 2.22 4.38 -7.22
CA GLU A 51 3.06 4.43 -8.41
C GLU A 51 4.30 3.52 -8.32
N ALA A 52 4.94 3.46 -7.15
CA ALA A 52 6.11 2.61 -6.93
C ALA A 52 5.76 1.12 -7.01
N LEU A 53 4.62 0.72 -6.45
CA LEU A 53 4.11 -0.65 -6.54
C LEU A 53 3.70 -0.99 -7.98
N GLN A 54 3.03 -0.08 -8.68
CA GLN A 54 2.66 -0.26 -10.08
C GLN A 54 3.91 -0.45 -10.96
N ARG A 55 4.98 0.33 -10.73
CA ARG A 55 6.27 0.11 -11.41
C ARG A 55 6.92 -1.23 -11.05
N HIS A 56 6.76 -1.71 -9.82
CA HIS A 56 7.34 -2.97 -9.37
C HIS A 56 6.63 -4.20 -9.96
N TYR A 57 5.30 -4.19 -9.98
CA TYR A 57 4.48 -5.32 -10.45
C TYR A 57 4.06 -5.24 -11.92
N GLY A 58 4.20 -4.09 -12.57
CA GLY A 58 3.92 -3.91 -14.00
C GLY A 58 2.45 -3.55 -14.29
N GLU A 59 1.74 -4.40 -15.04
CA GLU A 59 0.43 -4.12 -15.64
C GLU A 59 -0.75 -4.02 -14.65
N ILE A 60 -0.49 -3.75 -13.37
CA ILE A 60 -1.53 -3.61 -12.34
C ILE A 60 -1.98 -2.15 -12.27
N ASP A 61 -3.26 -1.90 -12.54
CA ASP A 61 -3.86 -0.56 -12.47
C ASP A 61 -4.24 -0.17 -11.02
N ILE A 62 -3.23 0.09 -10.19
CA ILE A 62 -3.42 0.48 -8.79
C ILE A 62 -4.08 1.86 -8.71
N ILE A 63 -3.67 2.80 -9.56
CA ILE A 63 -4.22 4.17 -9.57
C ILE A 63 -5.69 4.18 -9.98
N GLY A 64 -6.08 3.40 -10.99
CA GLY A 64 -7.48 3.25 -11.38
C GLY A 64 -8.32 2.60 -10.28
N TRP A 65 -7.78 1.58 -9.61
CA TRP A 65 -8.44 0.96 -8.45
C TRP A 65 -8.66 1.95 -7.30
N LEU A 66 -7.66 2.78 -6.97
CA LEU A 66 -7.78 3.82 -5.94
C LEU A 66 -8.78 4.90 -6.34
N SER A 67 -8.78 5.30 -7.62
CA SER A 67 -9.68 6.35 -8.14
C SER A 67 -11.15 5.92 -8.14
N GLY A 68 -11.42 4.62 -8.10
CA GLY A 68 -12.78 4.07 -7.99
C GLY A 68 -13.33 3.99 -6.57
N LYS A 69 -12.54 4.35 -5.55
CA LYS A 69 -12.93 4.26 -4.14
C LYS A 69 -13.58 5.53 -3.62
N ASP A 70 -14.55 5.37 -2.73
CA ASP A 70 -15.10 6.47 -1.96
C ASP A 70 -14.15 6.92 -0.85
N ILE A 71 -14.32 8.14 -0.37
CA ILE A 71 -13.48 8.72 0.70
C ILE A 71 -13.45 7.86 1.97
N HIS A 72 -14.57 7.23 2.34
CA HIS A 72 -14.63 6.34 3.50
C HIS A 72 -13.82 5.06 3.29
N GLU A 73 -13.81 4.53 2.07
CA GLU A 73 -13.00 3.36 1.72
C GLU A 73 -11.51 3.70 1.70
N LEU A 74 -11.14 4.90 1.25
CA LEU A 74 -9.76 5.37 1.26
C LEU A 74 -9.22 5.58 2.68
N ILE A 75 -10.03 6.17 3.58
CA ILE A 75 -9.65 6.35 4.99
C ILE A 75 -9.44 4.99 5.68
N GLY A 76 -10.35 4.04 5.45
CA GLY A 76 -10.29 2.71 6.05
C GLY A 76 -9.36 1.72 5.34
N LEU A 77 -8.63 2.15 4.31
CA LEU A 77 -7.84 1.26 3.46
C LEU A 77 -6.63 0.72 4.22
N SER A 78 -6.53 -0.62 4.31
CA SER A 78 -5.40 -1.28 4.96
C SER A 78 -4.32 -1.73 3.97
N VAL A 79 -3.11 -1.91 4.49
CA VAL A 79 -1.96 -2.47 3.76
C VAL A 79 -2.30 -3.86 3.20
N GLY A 80 -3.02 -4.68 3.97
CA GLY A 80 -3.48 -6.00 3.55
C GLY A 80 -4.44 -5.97 2.36
N GLN A 81 -5.37 -5.01 2.33
CA GLN A 81 -6.30 -4.84 1.22
C GLN A 81 -5.58 -4.45 -0.09
N LEU A 82 -4.57 -3.59 0.00
CA LEU A 82 -3.74 -3.26 -1.16
C LEU A 82 -2.95 -4.49 -1.64
N ALA A 83 -2.37 -5.26 -0.72
CA ALA A 83 -1.66 -6.50 -1.05
C ALA A 83 -2.59 -7.53 -1.72
N GLU A 84 -3.81 -7.70 -1.22
CA GLU A 84 -4.83 -8.58 -1.80
C GLU A 84 -5.23 -8.14 -3.22
N HIS A 85 -5.40 -6.84 -3.43
CA HIS A 85 -5.68 -6.29 -4.75
C HIS A 85 -4.56 -6.62 -5.75
N ILE A 86 -3.29 -6.42 -5.37
CA ILE A 86 -2.13 -6.73 -6.20
C ILE A 86 -2.09 -8.23 -6.57
N ILE A 87 -2.35 -9.12 -5.62
CA ILE A 87 -2.39 -10.57 -5.87
C ILE A 87 -3.51 -10.95 -6.84
N THR A 88 -4.67 -10.30 -6.70
CA THR A 88 -5.85 -10.60 -7.52
C THR A 88 -5.68 -10.06 -8.95
N ALA A 89 -5.11 -8.87 -9.09
CA ALA A 89 -4.90 -8.21 -10.38
C ALA A 89 -3.68 -8.73 -11.14
N GLY A 90 -2.66 -9.25 -10.44
CA GLY A 90 -1.46 -9.84 -11.04
C GLY A 90 -1.60 -11.30 -11.49
N ARG A 91 -2.83 -11.83 -11.60
CA ARG A 91 -3.13 -13.17 -12.14
C ARG A 91 -3.60 -13.10 -13.58
#